data_AF-A0AAW1ZY42-F1
#
_entry.id   AF-A0AAW1ZY42-F1
#
_cell.length_a   1.000
_cell.length_b   1.000
_cell.length_c   1.000
_cell.angle_alpha   90.00
_cell.angle_beta   90.00
_cell.angle_gamma   90.00
#
_symmetry.space_group_name_H-M   'P 1'
#
loop_
_entity.id
_entity.type
_entity.pdbx_description
1 polymer ?
#
loop_
_entity_poly.entity_id
_entity_poly.type
_entity_poly.pdbx_seq_one_letter_code
_entity_poly.pdbx_strand_id
1 'polypeptide(L)'
;KVENGEVYQRRRTPNTGHTEEQEVSTKPQEQMSQSGSSWRRIVLLILAITIHNIPEGLAVGVGFGAVGKTPSATFESARNLAIGIGIQNFPEGLAVSLPLRGSGMSTWRSFWYGQLSGMVEPLAGLLGAVAVVLAEPLLPYALAFAAGAMVYVVVDDIIPEAQVSGNGKLASWTSILGFVVMMSLDVGLG
;
A
#
# COMPACT_ATOMS: atom_id res chain seq x y z
N LYS A 1 17.43 28.95 45.61
CA LYS A 1 18.77 28.49 46.04
C LYS A 1 19.64 28.44 44.79
N VAL A 2 20.46 29.47 44.61
CA VAL A 2 21.47 29.58 43.56
C VAL A 2 22.78 29.78 44.31
N GLU A 3 23.76 28.91 44.10
CA GLU A 3 25.14 29.19 44.51
C GLU A 3 26.13 28.27 43.76
N ASN A 4 27.22 28.90 43.35
CA ASN A 4 28.57 28.36 43.15
C ASN A 4 28.92 27.70 41.82
N GLY A 5 29.52 28.52 40.95
CA GLY A 5 30.48 28.05 39.95
C GLY A 5 31.84 27.77 40.57
N GLU A 6 32.67 27.00 39.85
CA GLU A 6 34.10 27.23 39.69
C GLU A 6 34.68 26.29 38.60
N VAL A 7 35.27 26.93 37.58
CA VAL A 7 36.52 26.63 36.85
C VAL A 7 36.88 25.16 36.57
N TYR A 8 36.66 24.72 35.33
CA TYR A 8 37.37 23.56 34.77
C TYR A 8 38.83 23.93 34.44
N GLN A 9 39.76 23.42 35.23
CA GLN A 9 41.19 23.51 34.94
C GLN A 9 41.60 22.70 33.72
N ARG A 10 42.39 23.36 32.88
CA ARG A 10 43.01 22.88 31.63
C ARG A 10 44.22 22.00 31.96
N ARG A 11 44.19 20.70 31.63
CA ARG A 11 45.38 19.84 31.68
C ARG A 11 45.86 19.48 30.27
N ARG A 12 46.88 20.22 29.80
CA ARG A 12 47.72 19.85 28.64
C ARG A 12 48.84 18.93 29.14
N THR A 13 49.07 17.81 28.47
CA THR A 13 50.35 17.08 28.47
C THR A 13 50.66 16.57 27.05
N PRO A 14 51.94 16.35 26.69
CA PRO A 14 52.45 16.58 25.35
C PRO A 14 52.58 15.32 24.46
N ASN A 15 52.70 15.62 23.16
CA ASN A 15 52.93 14.80 21.97
C ASN A 15 53.93 13.63 22.12
N THR A 16 53.63 12.46 21.55
CA THR A 16 54.57 11.53 20.87
C THR A 16 53.75 10.56 20.03
N GLY A 17 54.07 10.47 18.73
CA GLY A 17 53.37 9.61 17.79
C GLY A 17 53.83 8.16 17.85
N HIS A 18 52.90 7.24 17.59
CA HIS A 18 53.16 5.97 16.95
C HIS A 18 51.98 5.64 16.04
N THR A 19 52.30 5.45 14.76
CA THR A 19 51.43 4.94 13.71
C THR A 19 51.12 3.48 14.01
N GLU A 20 49.88 3.15 14.33
CA GLU A 20 49.38 1.78 14.24
C GLU A 20 48.16 1.81 13.33
N GLU A 21 48.35 1.23 12.14
CA GLU A 21 47.29 0.81 11.25
C GLU A 21 46.39 -0.19 11.99
N GLN A 22 45.12 0.16 12.19
CA GLN A 22 44.08 -0.81 12.49
C GLN A 22 43.05 -0.79 11.36
N GLU A 23 43.29 -1.62 10.35
CA GLU A 23 42.21 -2.23 9.59
C GLU A 23 41.35 -3.04 10.57
N VAL A 24 40.12 -2.61 10.80
CA VAL A 24 39.08 -3.46 11.41
C VAL A 24 37.83 -3.40 10.56
N SER A 25 37.77 -4.40 9.68
CA SER A 25 36.57 -4.95 9.05
C SER A 25 35.36 -4.98 9.99
N THR A 26 34.30 -4.25 9.61
CA THR A 26 32.94 -4.35 10.17
C THR A 26 31.96 -3.83 9.10
N LYS A 27 30.92 -4.50 8.59
CA LYS A 27 30.30 -5.82 8.72
C LYS A 27 29.52 -6.06 7.40
N PRO A 28 29.69 -7.18 6.67
CA PRO A 28 28.77 -7.56 5.58
C PRO A 28 27.38 -8.03 6.07
N GLN A 29 27.17 -8.14 7.39
CA GLN A 29 26.08 -8.92 7.97
C GLN A 29 24.80 -8.11 8.28
N GLU A 30 24.87 -6.78 8.39
CA GLU A 30 23.69 -5.93 8.62
C GLU A 30 22.89 -5.66 7.33
N GLN A 31 23.58 -5.55 6.18
CA GLN A 31 22.96 -5.28 4.88
C GLN A 31 22.09 -6.44 4.35
N MET A 32 22.42 -7.69 4.68
CA MET A 32 21.63 -8.87 4.28
C MET A 32 20.28 -8.98 5.02
N SER A 33 20.15 -8.41 6.22
CA SER A 33 18.92 -8.51 7.02
C SER A 33 17.83 -7.51 6.63
N GLN A 34 18.21 -6.28 6.23
CA GLN A 34 17.28 -5.23 5.80
C GLN A 34 16.67 -5.49 4.42
N SER A 35 17.44 -6.06 3.49
CA SER A 35 16.96 -6.36 2.13
C SER A 35 15.85 -7.42 2.14
N GLY A 36 15.99 -8.46 2.96
CA GLY A 36 14.99 -9.53 3.10
C GLY A 36 13.66 -9.05 3.68
N SER A 37 13.68 -8.13 4.66
CA SER A 37 12.44 -7.60 5.24
C SER A 37 11.71 -6.65 4.29
N SER A 38 12.44 -5.80 3.56
CA SER A 38 11.84 -4.87 2.59
C SER A 38 11.20 -5.62 1.42
N TRP A 39 11.86 -6.64 0.87
CA TRP A 39 11.28 -7.46 -0.19
C TRP A 39 10.02 -8.21 0.26
N ARG A 40 10.03 -8.76 1.49
CA ARG A 40 8.85 -9.41 2.06
C ARG A 40 7.66 -8.46 2.15
N ARG A 41 7.87 -7.22 2.61
CA ARG A 41 6.82 -6.18 2.65
C ARG A 41 6.26 -5.87 1.26
N ILE A 42 7.12 -5.70 0.26
CA ILE A 42 6.70 -5.46 -1.13
C ILE A 42 5.81 -6.61 -1.63
N VAL A 43 6.23 -7.86 -1.40
CA VAL A 43 5.45 -9.03 -1.82
C VAL A 43 4.10 -9.12 -1.09
N LEU A 44 4.08 -8.85 0.22
CA LEU A 44 2.83 -8.84 1.00
C LEU A 44 1.87 -7.75 0.51
N LEU A 45 2.38 -6.56 0.21
CA LEU A 45 1.59 -5.46 -0.34
C LEU A 45 1.00 -5.82 -1.72
N ILE A 46 1.81 -6.39 -2.61
CA ILE A 46 1.35 -6.84 -3.94
C ILE A 46 0.25 -7.90 -3.79
N LEU A 47 0.47 -8.88 -2.91
CA LEU A 47 -0.49 -9.95 -2.67
C LEU A 47 -1.80 -9.40 -2.10
N ALA A 48 -1.72 -8.49 -1.13
CA ALA A 48 -2.89 -7.87 -0.54
C ALA A 48 -3.73 -7.11 -1.57
N ILE A 49 -3.09 -6.24 -2.35
CA ILE A 49 -3.76 -5.46 -3.41
C ILE A 49 -4.39 -6.41 -4.44
N THR A 50 -3.64 -7.44 -4.87
CA THR A 50 -4.16 -8.43 -5.83
C THR A 50 -5.39 -9.17 -5.28
N ILE A 51 -5.39 -9.53 -4.00
CA ILE A 51 -6.55 -10.19 -3.38
C ILE A 51 -7.73 -9.22 -3.25
N HIS A 52 -7.48 -7.94 -2.95
CA HIS A 52 -8.52 -6.91 -2.83
C HIS A 52 -9.25 -6.63 -4.16
N ASN A 53 -8.51 -6.69 -5.27
CA ASN A 53 -9.06 -6.52 -6.62
C ASN A 53 -10.07 -7.60 -7.02
N ILE A 54 -10.08 -8.76 -6.36
CA ILE A 54 -11.01 -9.85 -6.70
C ILE A 54 -12.46 -9.47 -6.31
N PRO A 55 -12.77 -9.09 -5.05
CA PRO A 55 -14.11 -8.63 -4.70
C PRO A 55 -14.58 -7.41 -5.48
N GLU A 56 -13.68 -6.48 -5.83
CA GLU A 56 -14.02 -5.32 -6.67
C GLU A 56 -14.43 -5.74 -8.07
N GLY A 57 -13.64 -6.60 -8.71
CA GLY A 57 -13.99 -7.16 -10.02
C GLY A 57 -15.32 -7.89 -9.96
N LEU A 58 -15.53 -8.74 -8.95
CA LEU A 58 -16.82 -9.42 -8.73
C LEU A 58 -17.97 -8.43 -8.56
N ALA A 59 -17.78 -7.33 -7.82
CA ALA A 59 -18.80 -6.31 -7.61
C ALA A 59 -19.19 -5.61 -8.92
N VAL A 60 -18.20 -5.23 -9.75
CA VAL A 60 -18.44 -4.70 -11.11
C VAL A 60 -19.19 -5.71 -11.97
N GLY A 61 -18.74 -6.96 -11.98
CA GLY A 61 -19.34 -8.05 -12.75
C GLY A 61 -20.79 -8.34 -12.38
N VAL A 62 -21.05 -8.48 -11.08
CA VAL A 62 -22.40 -8.69 -10.55
C VAL A 62 -23.28 -7.47 -10.81
N GLY A 63 -22.76 -6.25 -10.64
CA GLY A 63 -23.49 -5.02 -10.96
C GLY A 63 -24.01 -5.00 -12.39
N PHE A 64 -23.16 -5.31 -13.37
CA PHE A 64 -23.57 -5.42 -14.77
C PHE A 64 -24.45 -6.65 -15.05
N GLY A 65 -24.15 -7.80 -14.46
CA GLY A 65 -24.91 -9.04 -14.66
C GLY A 65 -26.30 -9.04 -14.00
N ALA A 66 -26.53 -8.14 -13.04
CA ALA A 66 -27.81 -7.97 -12.37
C ALA A 66 -28.72 -6.93 -13.04
N VAL A 67 -28.25 -6.21 -14.06
CA VAL A 67 -29.02 -5.15 -14.72
C VAL A 67 -30.38 -5.67 -15.18
N GLY A 68 -31.46 -5.02 -14.73
CA GLY A 68 -32.84 -5.37 -15.04
C GLY A 68 -33.44 -6.51 -14.20
N LYS A 69 -32.69 -7.12 -13.26
CA LYS A 69 -33.22 -8.10 -12.32
C LYS A 69 -34.00 -7.48 -11.16
N THR A 70 -33.65 -6.26 -10.78
CA THR A 70 -34.34 -5.46 -9.76
C THR A 70 -34.48 -4.01 -10.22
N PRO A 71 -35.43 -3.23 -9.67
CA PRO A 71 -35.55 -1.79 -9.99
C PRO A 71 -34.28 -0.99 -9.66
N SER A 72 -33.49 -1.44 -8.70
CA SER A 72 -32.25 -0.81 -8.27
C SER A 72 -31.04 -1.21 -9.11
N ALA A 73 -31.04 -2.39 -9.73
CA ALA A 73 -29.96 -2.86 -10.59
C ALA A 73 -30.10 -2.26 -12.00
N THR A 74 -29.64 -1.02 -12.16
CA THR A 74 -29.69 -0.29 -13.43
C THR A 74 -28.33 -0.25 -14.10
N PHE A 75 -28.30 -0.07 -15.42
CA PHE A 75 -27.04 0.14 -16.14
C PHE A 75 -26.27 1.35 -15.61
N GLU A 76 -26.98 2.41 -15.22
CA GLU A 76 -26.39 3.60 -14.62
C GLU A 76 -25.69 3.30 -13.29
N SER A 77 -26.34 2.55 -12.39
CA SER A 77 -25.72 2.12 -11.13
C SER A 77 -24.46 1.27 -11.35
N ALA A 78 -24.51 0.30 -12.27
CA ALA A 78 -23.36 -0.56 -12.59
C ALA A 78 -22.20 0.23 -13.24
N ARG A 79 -22.52 1.16 -14.14
CA ARG A 79 -21.55 2.07 -14.77
C ARG A 79 -20.86 2.94 -13.74
N ASN A 80 -21.63 3.57 -12.84
CA ASN A 80 -21.05 4.48 -11.87
C ASN A 80 -20.17 3.73 -10.87
N LEU A 81 -20.58 2.54 -10.42
CA LEU A 81 -19.75 1.64 -9.61
C LEU A 81 -18.42 1.31 -10.30
N ALA A 82 -18.46 0.93 -11.58
CA ALA A 82 -17.26 0.61 -12.35
C ALA A 82 -16.31 1.82 -12.52
N ILE A 83 -16.87 3.03 -12.66
CA ILE A 83 -16.06 4.26 -12.70
C ILE A 83 -15.42 4.52 -11.34
N GLY A 84 -16.18 4.37 -10.24
CA GLY A 84 -15.67 4.55 -8.88
C GLY A 84 -14.48 3.64 -8.60
N ILE A 85 -14.65 2.33 -8.87
CA ILE A 85 -13.60 1.32 -8.76
C ILE A 85 -12.40 1.64 -9.69
N GLY A 86 -12.66 2.00 -10.94
CA GLY A 86 -11.59 2.37 -11.88
C GLY A 86 -10.72 3.54 -11.42
N ILE A 87 -11.30 4.53 -10.71
CA ILE A 87 -10.55 5.68 -10.21
C ILE A 87 -9.60 5.30 -9.06
N GLN A 88 -10.04 4.46 -8.12
CA GLN A 88 -9.20 4.03 -7.00
C GLN A 88 -8.11 3.02 -7.42
N ASN A 89 -8.34 2.27 -8.49
CA ASN A 89 -7.37 1.26 -8.96
C ASN A 89 -6.10 1.90 -9.53
N PHE A 90 -6.16 3.17 -9.94
CA PHE A 90 -4.98 3.91 -10.35
C PHE A 90 -4.00 4.15 -9.19
N PRO A 91 -4.40 4.77 -8.06
CA PRO A 91 -3.59 4.81 -6.84
C PRO A 91 -3.06 3.44 -6.37
N GLU A 92 -3.86 2.39 -6.45
CA GLU A 92 -3.43 1.04 -6.03
C GLU A 92 -2.35 0.44 -6.94
N GLY A 93 -2.50 0.58 -8.25
CA GLY A 93 -1.46 0.17 -9.21
C GLY A 93 -0.14 0.93 -9.00
N LEU A 94 -0.21 2.21 -8.60
CA LEU A 94 0.96 2.98 -8.18
C LEU A 94 1.55 2.49 -6.85
N ALA A 95 0.70 2.09 -5.90
CA ALA A 95 1.13 1.52 -4.62
C ALA A 95 1.92 0.20 -4.80
N VAL A 96 1.66 -0.55 -5.87
CA VAL A 96 2.51 -1.70 -6.28
C VAL A 96 3.77 -1.24 -7.03
N SER A 97 3.63 -0.31 -7.95
CA SER A 97 4.71 0.09 -8.86
C SER A 97 5.84 0.86 -8.17
N LEU A 98 5.53 1.74 -7.22
CA LEU A 98 6.52 2.61 -6.58
C LEU A 98 7.49 1.86 -5.66
N PRO A 99 7.05 0.92 -4.80
CA PRO A 99 7.96 0.12 -3.99
C PRO A 99 8.87 -0.79 -4.82
N LEU A 100 8.36 -1.41 -5.89
CA LEU A 100 9.17 -2.20 -6.83
C LEU A 100 10.25 -1.33 -7.51
N ARG A 101 9.90 -0.10 -7.88
CA ARG A 101 10.88 0.86 -8.41
C ARG A 101 11.92 1.22 -7.34
N GLY A 102 11.47 1.45 -6.11
CA GLY A 102 12.32 1.72 -4.95
C GLY A 102 13.30 0.58 -4.62
N SER A 103 12.93 -0.67 -4.90
CA SER A 103 13.81 -1.84 -4.72
C SER A 103 14.82 -2.04 -5.86
N GLY A 104 14.94 -1.09 -6.78
CA GLY A 104 15.92 -1.11 -7.88
C GLY A 104 15.40 -1.68 -9.21
N MET A 105 14.12 -2.04 -9.32
CA MET A 105 13.52 -2.49 -10.59
C MET A 105 13.40 -1.33 -11.59
N SER A 106 13.46 -1.61 -12.89
CA SER A 106 13.25 -0.56 -13.91
C SER A 106 11.82 -0.01 -13.87
N THR A 107 11.65 1.26 -14.24
CA THR A 107 10.34 1.94 -14.24
C THR A 107 9.29 1.14 -15.03
N TRP A 108 9.66 0.66 -16.21
CA TRP A 108 8.75 -0.09 -17.08
C TRP A 108 8.33 -1.44 -16.48
N ARG A 109 9.26 -2.19 -15.88
CA ARG A 109 8.92 -3.46 -15.22
C ARG A 109 8.03 -3.23 -14.00
N SER A 110 8.34 -2.21 -13.21
CA SER A 110 7.56 -1.87 -12.01
C SER A 110 6.12 -1.49 -12.38
N PHE A 111 5.97 -0.65 -13.41
CA PHE A 111 4.66 -0.30 -13.97
C PHE A 111 3.90 -1.54 -14.46
N TRP A 112 4.55 -2.44 -15.21
CA TRP A 112 3.92 -3.69 -15.66
C TRP A 112 3.41 -4.54 -14.51
N TYR A 113 4.19 -4.69 -13.43
CA TYR A 113 3.72 -5.43 -12.26
C TYR A 113 2.51 -4.78 -11.59
N GLY A 114 2.44 -3.44 -11.55
CA GLY A 114 1.23 -2.73 -11.08
C GLY A 114 0.00 -2.99 -11.94
N GLN A 115 0.17 -3.05 -13.26
CA GLN A 115 -0.93 -3.43 -14.17
C GLN A 115 -1.33 -4.90 -14.00
N LEU A 116 -0.35 -5.79 -13.85
CA LEU A 116 -0.59 -7.23 -13.67
C LEU A 116 -1.32 -7.53 -12.36
N SER A 117 -1.06 -6.80 -11.27
CA SER A 117 -1.81 -6.96 -10.02
C SER A 117 -3.29 -6.56 -10.17
N GLY A 118 -3.61 -5.64 -11.09
CA GLY A 118 -4.99 -5.27 -11.43
C GLY A 118 -5.68 -6.23 -12.39
N MET A 119 -4.94 -7.08 -13.12
CA MET A 119 -5.52 -7.92 -14.18
C MET A 119 -6.46 -9.03 -13.66
N VAL A 120 -6.45 -9.30 -12.36
CA VAL A 120 -7.41 -10.18 -11.70
C VAL A 120 -8.83 -9.62 -11.69
N GLU A 121 -8.99 -8.30 -11.76
CA GLU A 121 -10.29 -7.61 -11.70
C GLU A 121 -11.16 -7.91 -12.95
N PRO A 122 -10.67 -7.78 -14.21
CA PRO A 122 -11.45 -8.21 -15.38
C PRO A 122 -11.85 -9.69 -15.36
N LEU A 123 -10.97 -10.56 -14.86
CA LEU A 123 -11.26 -12.00 -14.72
C LEU A 123 -12.38 -12.24 -13.70
N ALA A 124 -12.26 -11.61 -12.53
CA ALA A 124 -13.26 -11.67 -11.48
C ALA A 124 -14.60 -11.04 -11.93
N GLY A 125 -14.56 -9.94 -12.67
CA GLY A 125 -15.76 -9.30 -13.21
C GLY A 125 -16.47 -10.13 -14.26
N LEU A 126 -15.73 -10.81 -15.14
CA LEU A 126 -16.34 -11.77 -16.04
C LEU A 126 -17.05 -12.88 -15.25
N LEU A 127 -16.38 -13.46 -14.25
CA LEU A 127 -16.96 -14.49 -13.38
C LEU A 127 -18.20 -13.98 -12.62
N GLY A 128 -18.14 -12.77 -12.07
CA GLY A 128 -19.28 -12.14 -11.39
C GLY A 128 -20.48 -11.94 -12.30
N ALA A 129 -20.24 -11.55 -13.56
CA ALA A 129 -21.29 -11.33 -14.55
C ALA A 129 -21.97 -12.64 -15.01
N VAL A 130 -21.23 -13.74 -15.16
CA VAL A 130 -21.84 -15.04 -15.52
C VAL A 130 -22.41 -15.80 -14.32
N ALA A 131 -21.85 -15.62 -13.12
CA ALA A 131 -22.22 -16.36 -11.92
C ALA A 131 -23.01 -15.53 -10.90
N VAL A 132 -23.77 -14.52 -11.34
CA VAL A 132 -24.47 -13.55 -10.47
C VAL A 132 -25.23 -14.21 -9.32
N VAL A 133 -25.99 -15.27 -9.60
CA VAL A 133 -26.81 -15.97 -8.58
C VAL A 133 -25.96 -16.58 -7.46
N LEU A 134 -24.73 -16.99 -7.77
CA LEU A 134 -23.78 -17.53 -6.78
C LEU A 134 -22.94 -16.44 -6.12
N ALA A 135 -22.57 -15.41 -6.89
CA ALA A 135 -21.67 -14.34 -6.42
C ALA A 135 -22.40 -13.33 -5.53
N GLU A 136 -23.64 -12.95 -5.85
CA GLU A 136 -24.39 -11.90 -5.16
C GLU A 136 -24.54 -12.16 -3.64
N PRO A 137 -24.87 -13.37 -3.15
CA PRO A 137 -24.94 -13.64 -1.70
C PRO A 137 -23.56 -13.68 -1.01
N LEU A 138 -22.49 -13.94 -1.77
CA LEU A 138 -21.13 -14.05 -1.25
C LEU A 138 -20.40 -12.70 -1.20
N LEU A 139 -20.82 -11.75 -2.04
CA LEU A 139 -20.20 -10.44 -2.18
C LEU A 139 -20.03 -9.68 -0.85
N PRO A 140 -21.05 -9.56 0.03
CA PRO A 140 -20.90 -8.80 1.27
C PRO A 140 -19.79 -9.36 2.17
N TYR A 141 -19.65 -10.68 2.21
CA TYR A 141 -18.61 -11.35 2.99
C TYR A 141 -17.23 -11.18 2.35
N ALA A 142 -17.15 -11.29 1.01
CA ALA A 142 -15.91 -11.10 0.26
C ALA A 142 -15.41 -9.64 0.39
N LEU A 143 -16.30 -8.66 0.25
CA LEU A 143 -15.99 -7.23 0.42
C LEU A 143 -15.59 -6.91 1.86
N ALA A 144 -16.30 -7.44 2.87
CA ALA A 144 -15.93 -7.23 4.27
C ALA A 144 -14.56 -7.82 4.62
N PHE A 145 -14.26 -9.02 4.11
CA PHE A 145 -12.95 -9.64 4.26
C PHE A 145 -11.84 -8.80 3.60
N ALA A 146 -12.07 -8.34 2.37
CA ALA A 146 -11.12 -7.55 1.62
C ALA A 146 -10.88 -6.17 2.26
N ALA A 147 -11.93 -5.52 2.76
CA ALA A 147 -11.82 -4.28 3.51
C ALA A 147 -10.97 -4.47 4.78
N GLY A 148 -11.21 -5.55 5.54
CA GLY A 148 -10.39 -5.89 6.71
C GLY A 148 -8.93 -6.13 6.37
N ALA A 149 -8.65 -6.85 5.28
CA ALA A 149 -7.29 -7.10 4.81
C ALA A 149 -6.55 -5.80 4.44
N MET A 150 -7.22 -4.86 3.76
CA MET A 150 -6.60 -3.58 3.40
C MET A 150 -6.37 -2.69 4.62
N VAL A 151 -7.28 -2.69 5.61
CA VAL A 151 -7.04 -2.00 6.88
C VAL A 151 -5.79 -2.56 7.58
N TYR A 152 -5.63 -3.89 7.63
CA TYR A 152 -4.44 -4.51 8.21
C TYR A 152 -3.16 -4.07 7.50
N VAL A 153 -3.12 -4.11 6.16
CA VAL A 153 -1.95 -3.71 5.37
C VAL A 153 -1.62 -2.23 5.56
N VAL A 154 -2.62 -1.36 5.60
CA VAL A 154 -2.42 0.07 5.83
C VAL A 154 -1.81 0.31 7.21
N VAL A 155 -2.34 -0.35 8.26
CA VAL A 155 -1.94 -0.14 9.64
C VAL A 155 -0.60 -0.80 9.98
N ASP A 156 -0.35 -2.02 9.50
CA ASP A 156 0.82 -2.82 9.87
C ASP A 156 2.02 -2.55 8.97
N ASP A 157 1.79 -2.20 7.69
CA ASP A 157 2.86 -1.96 6.72
C ASP A 157 2.97 -0.48 6.31
N ILE A 158 1.93 0.13 5.71
CA ILE A 158 2.05 1.44 5.05
C ILE A 158 2.32 2.59 6.03
N ILE A 159 1.56 2.68 7.12
CA ILE A 159 1.72 3.75 8.12
C ILE A 159 3.09 3.65 8.82
N PRO A 160 3.52 2.48 9.34
CA PRO A 160 4.84 2.33 9.95
C PRO A 160 5.98 2.64 8.99
N GLU A 161 5.90 2.20 7.73
CA GLU A 161 6.91 2.50 6.70
C GLU A 161 7.06 4.00 6.47
N ALA A 162 5.95 4.74 6.40
CA ALA A 162 5.97 6.18 6.24
C ALA A 162 6.58 6.91 7.45
N GLN A 163 6.37 6.39 8.66
CA GLN A 163 6.98 6.93 9.87
C GLN A 163 8.48 6.69 9.93
N VAL A 164 8.93 5.48 9.61
CA VAL A 164 10.37 5.13 9.54
C VAL A 164 11.08 5.96 8.47
N SER A 165 10.40 6.26 7.36
CA SER A 165 10.91 7.11 6.27
C SER A 165 10.93 8.61 6.60
N GLY A 166 10.54 9.02 7.81
CA GLY A 166 10.51 10.43 8.25
C GLY A 166 9.33 11.25 7.70
N ASN A 167 8.40 10.62 6.99
CA ASN A 167 7.28 11.27 6.30
C ASN A 167 5.94 11.14 7.05
N GLY A 168 5.95 10.74 8.33
CA GLY A 168 4.74 10.39 9.08
C GLY A 168 3.63 11.46 9.04
N LYS A 169 3.96 12.75 9.24
CA LYS A 169 2.97 13.83 9.17
C LYS A 169 2.39 14.00 7.76
N LEU A 170 3.23 13.94 6.73
CA LEU A 170 2.80 14.07 5.35
C LEU A 170 1.87 12.90 4.99
N ALA A 171 2.28 11.67 5.34
CA ALA A 171 1.50 10.47 5.13
C ALA A 171 0.12 10.56 5.80
N SER A 172 0.03 11.01 7.05
CA SER A 172 -1.27 11.21 7.72
C SER A 172 -2.16 12.20 6.98
N TRP A 173 -1.64 13.36 6.56
CA TRP A 173 -2.41 14.34 5.80
C TRP A 173 -2.87 13.82 4.44
N THR A 174 -2.00 13.13 3.71
CA THR A 174 -2.34 12.55 2.40
C THR A 174 -3.29 11.37 2.53
N SER A 175 -3.22 10.60 3.63
CA SER A 175 -4.20 9.54 3.94
C SER A 175 -5.57 10.12 4.23
N ILE A 176 -5.68 11.20 5.01
CA ILE A 176 -6.96 11.87 5.26
C ILE A 176 -7.53 12.42 3.95
N LEU A 177 -6.70 13.10 3.15
CA LEU A 177 -7.12 13.62 1.85
C LEU A 177 -7.60 12.49 0.93
N GLY A 178 -6.81 11.41 0.81
CA GLY A 178 -7.16 10.24 0.01
C GLY A 178 -8.47 9.59 0.46
N PHE A 179 -8.67 9.43 1.77
CA PHE A 179 -9.92 8.91 2.33
C PHE A 179 -11.12 9.80 1.99
N VAL A 180 -11.00 11.11 2.16
CA VAL A 180 -12.08 12.07 1.81
C VAL A 180 -12.39 12.04 0.32
N VAL A 181 -11.36 11.98 -0.53
CA VAL A 181 -11.54 11.89 -1.99
C VAL A 181 -12.26 10.59 -2.36
N MET A 182 -11.82 9.45 -1.82
CA MET A 182 -12.47 8.16 -2.05
C MET A 182 -13.93 8.23 -1.59
N MET A 183 -14.20 8.57 -0.33
CA MET A 183 -15.56 8.63 0.20
C MET A 183 -16.48 9.58 -0.59
N SER A 184 -15.94 10.68 -1.11
CA SER A 184 -16.72 11.60 -1.96
C SER A 184 -17.04 10.98 -3.32
N LEU A 185 -16.14 10.17 -3.89
CA LEU A 185 -16.38 9.44 -5.14
C LEU A 185 -17.38 8.30 -4.94
N ASP A 186 -17.25 7.52 -3.87
CA ASP A 186 -18.17 6.42 -3.54
C ASP A 186 -19.60 6.94 -3.34
N VAL A 187 -19.78 7.96 -2.50
CA VAL A 187 -21.11 8.56 -2.26
C VAL A 187 -21.62 9.35 -3.48
N GLY A 188 -20.72 9.94 -4.27
CA GLY A 188 -21.10 10.76 -5.43
C GLY A 188 -21.44 9.94 -6.68
N LEU A 189 -20.89 8.74 -6.81
CA LEU A 189 -21.12 7.83 -7.94
C LEU A 189 -22.10 6.71 -7.59
N GLY A 190 -22.17 6.29 -6.33
CA GLY A 190 -23.07 5.24 -5.81
C GLY A 190 -24.54 5.64 -5.72
#